data_AF-A0A9X1Q928-F1
#
_entry.id   AF-A0A9X1Q928-F1
#
_cell.length_a   1.000
_cell.length_b   1.000
_cell.length_c   1.000
_cell.angle_alpha   90.00
_cell.angle_beta   90.00
_cell.angle_gamma   90.00
#
_symmetry.space_group_name_H-M   'P 1'
#
loop_
_entity.id
_entity.type
_entity.pdbx_description
1 polymer ?
#
loop_
_entity_poly.entity_id
_entity_poly.type
_entity_poly.pdbx_seq_one_letter_code
_entity_poly.pdbx_strand_id
1 'polypeptide(L)'
;MMPIPIFAKKLLSAVLILYAPLAFAKSDMQSLPFDTLKLDNLEQFGSPDNKTWHIAGNVSADRKQTGNLDETKGKGILVYKPLKQNHPLTSKAQFGNSDIELDFLLSKGASFQILLHDRYGIKITDDWMKEVNPGAKAPGLWQHLAIQFQAPVLDKDGKEKQPARFKKILLNGQEFVNRAEKRSINTRGKNSNYSLTFIGNDLPFAIRNIRYKTYNGDLIRISDTKFKVYQGLHKNPDTLVSLQPKRTGATDTLSHLVGDRKSQLAMEGIMDIPRDGDYLFKMIAGGGAWFYLDGKRIIDNKGTRDFERAFYAKHPLKKGKYPFKIIYSNSDECLVLHYEGPQIPWQSLTTPASMRVSERFEPLEYEVKNRPAMQRGFMMHRNEINPYTASVGIPASTSAKEKSGNNYAYDMKRYNLLSAWHGRFIDVSNMWTERGEKQLEIPLGAKLELAQKPLLANLSSPKAPWPDSAQTAEGVFTNRGYKLTNSGLPIYFYTLNGTTVEDLIRAAIDNAGLTREIKTVSKPGSNAYLLLAEGRVIEQTNGGGYAVDDKSYYIENLETGGVKPILRLDNGRQQLILPVQKDTLTIKYNIIW
;
A
#
# COMPACT_ATOMS: atom_id res chain seq x y z
N MET A 1 -1.19 8.29 -64.57
CA MET A 1 -2.35 9.02 -64.00
C MET A 1 -3.23 7.98 -63.33
N MET A 2 -3.55 7.94 -62.04
CA MET A 2 -3.42 8.77 -60.85
C MET A 2 -3.36 7.79 -59.65
N PRO A 3 -2.83 8.16 -58.48
CA PRO A 3 -2.61 7.26 -57.35
C PRO A 3 -3.84 7.13 -56.44
N ILE A 4 -4.07 5.94 -55.90
CA ILE A 4 -5.07 5.67 -54.85
C ILE A 4 -4.39 5.88 -53.48
N PRO A 5 -4.97 6.68 -52.56
CA PRO A 5 -4.27 7.13 -51.36
C PRO A 5 -4.26 6.07 -50.24
N ILE A 6 -3.13 6.05 -49.53
CA ILE A 6 -2.88 5.32 -48.30
C ILE A 6 -3.69 5.96 -47.17
N PHE A 7 -4.75 5.29 -46.71
CA PHE A 7 -5.46 5.68 -45.49
C PHE A 7 -4.68 5.20 -44.26
N ALA A 8 -4.14 6.17 -43.52
CA ALA A 8 -3.50 5.97 -42.23
C ALA A 8 -4.51 5.44 -41.20
N LYS A 9 -4.21 4.26 -40.62
CA LYS A 9 -4.93 3.70 -39.47
C LYS A 9 -4.60 4.51 -38.22
N LYS A 10 -5.42 5.52 -37.90
CA LYS A 10 -5.62 6.00 -36.53
C LYS A 10 -6.95 5.44 -36.03
N LEU A 11 -6.91 4.26 -35.40
CA LEU A 11 -8.04 3.82 -34.56
C LEU A 11 -7.81 4.39 -33.16
N LEU A 12 -8.53 5.46 -32.86
CA LEU A 12 -8.70 5.97 -31.51
C LEU A 12 -9.73 5.07 -30.82
N SER A 13 -9.30 4.16 -29.96
CA SER A 13 -10.19 3.38 -29.11
C SER A 13 -10.74 4.29 -28.01
N ALA A 14 -11.90 4.92 -28.25
CA ALA A 14 -12.69 5.53 -27.20
C ALA A 14 -13.45 4.42 -26.46
N VAL A 15 -12.90 3.96 -25.33
CA VAL A 15 -13.60 3.04 -24.42
C VAL A 15 -14.39 3.88 -23.43
N LEU A 16 -15.71 3.93 -23.61
CA LEU A 16 -16.65 4.42 -22.61
C LEU A 16 -16.61 3.45 -21.42
N ILE A 17 -16.15 3.91 -20.27
CA ILE A 17 -16.20 3.16 -19.00
C ILE A 17 -17.63 3.25 -18.49
N LEU A 18 -18.44 2.22 -18.76
CA LEU A 18 -19.72 2.02 -18.08
C LEU A 18 -19.46 1.34 -16.73
N TYR A 19 -19.84 2.05 -15.66
CA TYR A 19 -19.82 1.57 -14.29
C TYR A 19 -20.66 0.29 -14.16
N ALA A 20 -20.01 -0.83 -13.82
CA ALA A 20 -20.72 -1.99 -13.26
C ALA A 20 -21.05 -1.71 -11.79
N PRO A 21 -22.22 -2.13 -11.29
CA PRO A 21 -22.61 -1.91 -9.90
C PRO A 21 -21.65 -2.67 -8.98
N LEU A 22 -21.01 -1.93 -8.07
CA LEU A 22 -20.22 -2.50 -6.99
C LEU A 22 -21.12 -3.42 -6.16
N ALA A 23 -20.84 -4.72 -6.20
CA ALA A 23 -21.16 -5.56 -5.05
C ALA A 23 -20.45 -4.94 -3.85
N PHE A 24 -21.21 -4.37 -2.92
CA PHE A 24 -20.69 -3.85 -1.66
C PHE A 24 -20.12 -5.03 -0.86
N ALA A 25 -18.85 -5.36 -1.08
CA ALA A 25 -18.04 -5.93 -0.02
C ALA A 25 -18.19 -4.97 1.16
N LYS A 26 -18.58 -5.48 2.34
CA LYS A 26 -18.49 -4.72 3.58
C LYS A 26 -17.07 -4.17 3.64
N SER A 27 -16.91 -2.87 3.41
CA SER A 27 -15.63 -2.22 3.63
C SER A 27 -15.38 -2.33 5.13
N ASP A 28 -14.45 -3.16 5.54
CA ASP A 28 -13.88 -3.10 6.88
C ASP A 28 -13.17 -1.75 6.98
N MET A 29 -13.94 -0.72 7.36
CA MET A 29 -13.47 0.66 7.41
C MET A 29 -12.49 0.76 8.58
N GLN A 30 -11.19 0.70 8.27
CA GLN A 30 -10.09 0.73 9.26
C GLN A 30 -9.66 2.15 9.63
N SER A 31 -10.18 3.16 8.94
CA SER A 31 -10.07 4.59 9.27
C SER A 31 -11.23 5.37 8.65
N LEU A 32 -11.56 6.55 9.19
CA LEU A 32 -12.51 7.48 8.57
C LEU A 32 -12.00 7.91 7.18
N PRO A 33 -12.89 8.27 6.23
CA PRO A 33 -12.47 8.70 4.91
C PRO A 33 -11.62 9.97 4.95
N PHE A 34 -10.72 10.11 3.98
CA PHE A 34 -10.01 11.36 3.72
C PHE A 34 -10.90 12.32 2.91
N ASP A 35 -10.73 13.62 3.12
CA ASP A 35 -11.15 14.63 2.16
C ASP A 35 -10.29 14.55 0.90
N THR A 36 -10.78 15.06 -0.24
CA THR A 36 -10.07 14.99 -1.52
C THR A 36 -10.02 16.37 -2.17
N LEU A 37 -8.84 16.78 -2.65
CA LEU A 37 -8.71 17.89 -3.59
C LEU A 37 -9.12 17.40 -4.98
N LYS A 38 -10.32 17.77 -5.42
CA LYS A 38 -10.85 17.35 -6.72
C LYS A 38 -10.01 17.93 -7.85
N LEU A 39 -9.61 17.07 -8.79
CA LEU A 39 -8.81 17.42 -9.97
C LEU A 39 -9.66 17.37 -11.25
N ASP A 40 -10.89 17.86 -11.18
CA ASP A 40 -11.78 18.01 -12.35
C ASP A 40 -11.38 19.21 -13.22
N ASN A 41 -10.79 20.22 -12.58
CA ASN A 41 -10.25 21.47 -13.10
C ASN A 41 -9.27 22.05 -12.05
N LEU A 42 -8.77 23.27 -12.25
CA LEU A 42 -7.83 23.93 -11.32
C LEU A 42 -8.51 24.84 -10.28
N GLU A 43 -9.84 24.80 -10.11
CA GLU A 43 -10.57 25.71 -9.23
C GLU A 43 -10.24 25.53 -7.74
N GLN A 44 -9.66 24.38 -7.36
CA GLN A 44 -9.19 24.11 -6.00
C GLN A 44 -7.88 24.84 -5.66
N PHE A 45 -7.27 25.53 -6.63
CA PHE A 45 -5.99 26.22 -6.48
C PHE A 45 -6.14 27.73 -6.68
N GLY A 46 -5.28 28.51 -6.01
CA GLY A 46 -5.24 29.97 -6.11
C GLY A 46 -4.44 30.41 -7.33
N SER A 47 -5.08 31.21 -8.20
CA SER A 47 -4.46 31.87 -9.37
C SER A 47 -3.49 30.99 -10.18
N PRO A 48 -3.92 29.80 -10.67
CA PRO A 48 -3.05 28.90 -11.42
C PRO A 48 -2.58 29.54 -12.73
N ASP A 49 -1.30 29.34 -13.08
CA ASP A 49 -0.83 29.56 -14.44
C ASP A 49 -1.20 28.35 -15.30
N ASN A 50 -2.28 28.51 -16.07
CA ASN A 50 -2.85 27.44 -16.91
C ASN A 50 -1.94 26.99 -18.06
N LYS A 51 -0.77 27.63 -18.26
CA LYS A 51 0.22 27.19 -19.24
C LYS A 51 1.25 26.22 -18.65
N THR A 52 1.57 26.37 -17.36
CA THR A 52 2.46 25.45 -16.63
C THR A 52 1.71 24.32 -15.94
N TRP A 53 0.48 24.59 -15.48
CA TRP A 53 -0.38 23.63 -14.80
C TRP A 53 -1.66 23.40 -15.57
N HIS A 54 -2.07 22.14 -15.71
CA HIS A 54 -3.33 21.78 -16.35
C HIS A 54 -3.79 20.39 -15.90
N ILE A 55 -5.01 20.02 -16.28
CA ILE A 55 -5.60 18.72 -15.96
C ILE A 55 -5.57 17.80 -17.19
N ALA A 56 -5.18 16.54 -16.97
CA ALA A 56 -5.20 15.47 -17.96
C ALA A 56 -6.06 14.28 -17.48
N GLY A 57 -6.43 13.40 -18.41
CA GLY A 57 -7.14 12.15 -18.12
C GLY A 57 -6.22 10.94 -17.96
N ASN A 58 -5.05 10.98 -18.61
CA ASN A 58 -4.01 9.97 -18.51
C ASN A 58 -2.67 10.61 -18.86
N VAL A 59 -1.59 10.08 -18.30
CA VAL A 59 -0.21 10.46 -18.62
C VAL A 59 0.66 9.22 -18.82
N SER A 60 1.71 9.34 -19.62
CA SER A 60 2.73 8.31 -19.84
C SER A 60 4.09 8.97 -19.96
N ALA A 61 5.13 8.39 -19.36
CA ALA A 61 6.50 8.85 -19.51
C ALA A 61 7.40 7.69 -19.93
N ASP A 62 8.20 7.90 -20.97
CA ASP A 62 9.27 6.98 -21.33
C ASP A 62 10.43 7.16 -20.36
N ARG A 63 10.63 6.16 -19.49
CA ARG A 63 11.71 6.14 -18.51
C ARG A 63 13.12 6.19 -19.11
N LYS A 64 13.26 5.95 -20.43
CA LYS A 64 14.55 6.02 -21.13
C LYS A 64 14.85 7.43 -21.63
N GLN A 65 13.83 8.28 -21.80
CA GLN A 65 13.94 9.65 -22.34
C GLN A 65 13.76 10.71 -21.25
N THR A 66 14.78 11.55 -21.07
CA THR A 66 14.73 12.66 -20.10
C THR A 66 13.61 13.63 -20.44
N GLY A 67 12.77 13.96 -19.46
CA GLY A 67 11.70 14.94 -19.61
C GLY A 67 10.51 14.55 -20.49
N ASN A 68 10.45 13.31 -20.99
CA ASN A 68 9.28 12.86 -21.76
C ASN A 68 8.06 12.71 -20.83
N LEU A 69 6.95 13.37 -21.19
CA LEU A 69 5.64 13.19 -20.56
C LEU A 69 4.53 13.45 -21.58
N ASP A 70 3.94 12.37 -22.07
CA ASP A 70 2.78 12.38 -22.95
C ASP A 70 1.50 12.39 -22.12
N GLU A 71 0.45 13.01 -22.64
CA GLU A 71 -0.83 13.15 -21.94
C GLU A 71 -2.02 13.03 -22.89
N THR A 72 -3.16 12.66 -22.33
CA THR A 72 -4.45 12.66 -23.05
C THR A 72 -5.46 13.54 -22.32
N LYS A 73 -6.37 14.14 -23.09
CA LYS A 73 -7.44 14.99 -22.53
C LYS A 73 -8.33 14.18 -21.59
N GLY A 74 -8.71 14.78 -20.46
CA GLY A 74 -9.63 14.19 -19.50
C GLY A 74 -9.52 14.90 -18.14
N LYS A 75 -9.79 14.17 -17.06
CA LYS A 75 -9.82 14.69 -15.68
C LYS A 75 -9.08 13.77 -14.72
N GLY A 76 -8.73 14.30 -13.55
CA GLY A 76 -8.23 13.51 -12.42
C GLY A 76 -6.72 13.53 -12.23
N ILE A 77 -5.95 14.07 -13.18
CA ILE A 77 -4.49 14.15 -13.08
C ILE A 77 -4.07 15.61 -13.24
N LEU A 78 -3.38 16.15 -12.24
CA LEU A 78 -2.70 17.43 -12.30
C LEU A 78 -1.35 17.23 -12.97
N VAL A 79 -1.09 17.97 -14.05
CA VAL A 79 0.16 17.92 -14.80
C VAL A 79 0.91 19.22 -14.63
N TYR A 80 2.23 19.12 -14.44
CA TYR A 80 3.17 20.22 -14.52
C TYR A 80 4.01 20.09 -15.79
N LYS A 81 4.03 21.14 -16.62
CA LYS A 81 4.95 21.32 -17.75
C LYS A 81 5.71 22.63 -17.59
N PRO A 82 7.05 22.60 -17.50
CA PRO A 82 7.84 23.79 -17.22
C PRO A 82 7.79 24.80 -18.37
N LEU A 83 7.86 26.09 -18.03
CA LEU A 83 8.06 27.20 -18.96
C LEU A 83 9.35 27.95 -18.58
N LYS A 84 9.69 29.03 -19.30
CA LYS A 84 10.84 29.89 -18.94
C LYS A 84 10.72 30.50 -17.53
N GLN A 85 9.50 30.68 -17.03
CA GLN A 85 9.21 31.13 -15.66
C GLN A 85 8.24 30.12 -15.03
N ASN A 86 8.65 29.53 -13.92
CA ASN A 86 7.88 28.50 -13.23
C ASN A 86 7.11 29.12 -12.07
N HIS A 87 5.79 28.92 -12.05
CA HIS A 87 4.90 29.42 -11.00
C HIS A 87 4.48 28.27 -10.06
N PRO A 88 4.58 28.44 -8.73
CA PRO A 88 4.01 27.51 -7.77
C PRO A 88 2.49 27.35 -7.95
N LEU A 89 1.97 26.18 -7.58
CA LEU A 89 0.53 25.93 -7.50
C LEU A 89 0.11 25.71 -6.05
N THR A 90 -0.70 26.62 -5.53
CA THR A 90 -1.08 26.66 -4.11
C THR A 90 -2.54 26.31 -3.92
N SER A 91 -2.85 25.41 -2.98
CA SER A 91 -4.21 25.01 -2.65
C SER A 91 -5.02 26.14 -2.01
N LYS A 92 -6.33 26.18 -2.27
CA LYS A 92 -7.27 26.99 -1.48
C LYS A 92 -7.56 26.37 -0.11
N ALA A 93 -7.56 25.04 -0.03
CA ALA A 93 -7.69 24.31 1.22
C ALA A 93 -6.56 24.67 2.20
N GLN A 94 -6.89 24.69 3.49
CA GLN A 94 -5.99 25.03 4.59
C GLN A 94 -5.66 23.77 5.41
N PHE A 95 -4.41 23.66 5.84
CA PHE A 95 -3.81 22.47 6.44
C PHE A 95 -3.20 22.84 7.79
N GLY A 96 -3.77 22.34 8.89
CA GLY A 96 -3.18 22.45 10.22
C GLY A 96 -2.23 21.27 10.51
N ASN A 97 -2.44 20.61 11.64
CA ASN A 97 -1.99 19.22 11.78
C ASN A 97 -2.72 18.39 10.72
N SER A 98 -2.02 17.54 9.99
CA SER A 98 -2.65 16.87 8.86
C SER A 98 -1.98 15.56 8.48
N ASP A 99 -2.80 14.61 8.03
CA ASP A 99 -2.34 13.48 7.22
C ASP A 99 -2.67 13.80 5.77
N ILE A 100 -1.68 13.69 4.88
CA ILE A 100 -1.81 13.99 3.46
C ILE A 100 -1.28 12.80 2.68
N GLU A 101 -2.04 12.37 1.68
CA GLU A 101 -1.60 11.35 0.75
C GLU A 101 -1.85 11.81 -0.68
N LEU A 102 -0.94 11.43 -1.57
CA LEU A 102 -1.07 11.68 -3.01
C LEU A 102 -0.31 10.63 -3.80
N ASP A 103 -0.67 10.48 -5.06
CA ASP A 103 0.14 9.73 -6.00
C ASP A 103 0.84 10.69 -6.96
N PHE A 104 2.08 10.39 -7.32
CA PHE A 104 2.84 11.18 -8.29
C PHE A 104 3.55 10.29 -9.31
N LEU A 105 3.85 10.87 -10.48
CA LEU A 105 4.59 10.24 -11.57
C LEU A 105 5.63 11.24 -12.07
N LEU A 106 6.89 10.81 -12.11
CA LEU A 106 8.00 11.62 -12.60
C LEU A 106 8.35 11.22 -14.03
N SER A 107 8.58 12.19 -14.92
CA SER A 107 9.39 11.92 -16.09
C SER A 107 10.85 11.67 -15.67
N LYS A 108 11.64 11.00 -16.50
CA LYS A 108 13.03 10.65 -16.16
C LYS A 108 13.83 11.90 -15.80
N GLY A 109 14.44 11.90 -14.62
CA GLY A 109 15.22 13.02 -14.06
C GLY A 109 14.40 14.15 -13.44
N ALA A 110 13.06 14.09 -13.49
CA ALA A 110 12.22 15.13 -12.91
C ALA A 110 12.30 15.18 -11.39
N SER A 111 11.98 16.35 -10.86
CA SER A 111 11.88 16.60 -9.42
C SER A 111 10.88 17.72 -9.17
N PHE A 112 10.28 17.70 -7.98
CA PHE A 112 9.39 18.74 -7.54
C PHE A 112 9.47 18.90 -6.02
N GLN A 113 8.91 19.97 -5.49
CA GLN A 113 8.80 20.20 -4.07
C GLN A 113 7.34 20.32 -3.66
N ILE A 114 7.06 19.82 -2.46
CA ILE A 114 5.82 20.09 -1.73
C ILE A 114 6.19 21.02 -0.59
N LEU A 115 5.53 22.17 -0.48
CA LEU A 115 5.65 23.06 0.66
C LEU A 115 4.36 23.03 1.47
N LEU A 116 4.47 22.78 2.77
CA LEU A 116 3.43 23.07 3.74
C LEU A 116 3.68 24.43 4.37
N HIS A 117 2.63 25.24 4.42
CA HIS A 117 2.64 26.60 4.98
C HIS A 117 3.66 27.50 4.27
N ASP A 118 3.89 27.23 2.98
CA ASP A 118 4.94 27.81 2.12
C ASP A 118 6.37 27.76 2.68
N ARG A 119 6.61 26.99 3.75
CA ARG A 119 7.84 27.01 4.55
C ARG A 119 8.48 25.63 4.69
N TYR A 120 7.68 24.61 4.98
CA TYR A 120 8.18 23.28 5.33
C TYR A 120 8.16 22.41 4.08
N GLY A 121 9.34 22.18 3.51
CA GLY A 121 9.50 21.51 2.24
C GLY A 121 9.70 20.00 2.33
N ILE A 122 9.19 19.28 1.33
CA ILE A 122 9.58 17.92 0.96
C ILE A 122 10.09 17.99 -0.47
N LYS A 123 11.32 17.54 -0.71
CA LYS A 123 11.92 17.50 -2.05
C LYS A 123 11.78 16.08 -2.60
N ILE A 124 11.04 15.94 -3.69
CA ILE A 124 10.86 14.68 -4.41
C ILE A 124 11.77 14.67 -5.63
N THR A 125 12.58 13.63 -5.76
CA THR A 125 13.55 13.42 -6.84
C THR A 125 13.42 12.03 -7.44
N ASP A 126 13.93 11.86 -8.67
CA ASP A 126 14.13 10.55 -9.28
C ASP A 126 15.25 9.78 -8.55
N ASP A 127 14.86 9.06 -7.50
CA ASP A 127 15.75 8.24 -6.65
C ASP A 127 15.61 6.74 -6.90
N TRP A 128 15.03 6.35 -8.04
CA TRP A 128 14.90 4.94 -8.40
C TRP A 128 16.26 4.24 -8.33
N MET A 129 16.28 3.07 -7.68
CA MET A 129 17.48 2.25 -7.42
C MET A 129 18.54 2.88 -6.50
N LYS A 130 18.31 4.05 -5.90
CA LYS A 130 19.25 4.65 -4.96
C LYS A 130 18.96 4.21 -3.53
N GLU A 131 20.02 4.02 -2.74
CA GLU A 131 19.90 3.59 -1.33
C GLU A 131 19.16 4.59 -0.45
N VAL A 132 19.22 5.89 -0.78
CA VAL A 132 18.62 6.96 0.04
C VAL A 132 17.10 6.81 0.20
N ASN A 133 16.41 6.32 -0.83
CA ASN A 133 14.96 6.20 -0.86
C ASN A 133 14.59 4.85 -1.50
N PRO A 134 14.70 3.73 -0.76
CA PRO A 134 14.47 2.38 -1.28
C PRO A 134 13.01 2.12 -1.69
N GLY A 135 12.11 3.05 -1.36
CA GLY A 135 10.73 3.06 -1.82
C GLY A 135 10.53 3.60 -3.24
N ALA A 136 11.53 4.25 -3.84
CA ALA A 136 11.39 4.89 -5.14
C ALA A 136 11.23 3.87 -6.28
N LYS A 137 10.28 4.15 -7.18
CA LYS A 137 9.99 3.37 -8.38
C LYS A 137 10.59 3.99 -9.62
N ALA A 138 10.70 3.21 -10.70
CA ALA A 138 11.15 3.71 -11.99
C ALA A 138 10.35 4.94 -12.47
N PRO A 139 11.00 5.89 -13.18
CA PRO A 139 10.30 6.99 -13.84
C PRO A 139 9.16 6.50 -14.72
N GLY A 140 8.09 7.28 -14.78
CA GLY A 140 6.85 6.94 -15.47
C GLY A 140 5.92 5.96 -14.73
N LEU A 141 6.31 5.44 -13.56
CA LEU A 141 5.42 4.68 -12.71
C LEU A 141 4.77 5.56 -11.64
N TRP A 142 3.54 5.21 -11.25
CA TRP A 142 2.86 5.90 -10.15
C TRP A 142 3.45 5.48 -8.80
N GLN A 143 3.76 6.50 -8.01
CA GLN A 143 4.34 6.41 -6.67
C GLN A 143 3.37 7.00 -5.67
N HIS A 144 3.22 6.34 -4.52
CA HIS A 144 2.35 6.78 -3.44
C HIS A 144 3.18 7.47 -2.34
N LEU A 145 2.77 8.68 -1.95
CA LEU A 145 3.38 9.44 -0.87
C LEU A 145 2.36 9.62 0.26
N ALA A 146 2.75 9.28 1.48
CA ALA A 146 1.97 9.54 2.68
C ALA A 146 2.76 10.40 3.67
N ILE A 147 2.16 11.48 4.15
CA ILE A 147 2.78 12.50 5.00
C ILE A 147 1.94 12.68 6.26
N GLN A 148 2.57 12.58 7.43
CA GLN A 148 1.99 13.01 8.69
C GLN A 148 2.70 14.28 9.16
N PHE A 149 2.00 15.39 9.14
CA PHE A 149 2.54 16.71 9.46
C PHE A 149 1.93 17.25 10.75
N GLN A 150 2.81 17.78 11.61
CA GLN A 150 2.43 18.57 12.76
C GLN A 150 2.80 20.03 12.50
N ALA A 151 1.78 20.89 12.52
CA ALA A 151 1.92 22.34 12.38
C ALA A 151 2.68 22.95 13.57
N PRO A 152 3.32 24.13 13.38
CA PRO A 152 3.97 24.83 14.48
C PRO A 152 2.90 25.38 15.44
N VAL A 153 3.24 25.47 16.72
CA VAL A 153 2.43 26.21 17.71
C VAL A 153 3.02 27.60 17.82
N LEU A 154 2.25 28.62 17.47
CA LEU A 154 2.68 30.02 17.55
C LEU A 154 2.25 30.65 18.88
N ASP A 155 3.06 31.56 19.41
CA ASP A 155 2.66 32.45 20.50
C ASP A 155 1.81 33.63 19.99
N LYS A 156 1.42 34.52 20.91
CA LYS A 156 0.59 35.71 20.60
C LYS A 156 1.28 36.69 19.64
N ASP A 157 2.60 36.65 19.56
CA ASP A 157 3.43 37.50 18.70
C ASP A 157 3.79 36.81 17.38
N GLY A 158 3.32 35.58 17.17
CA GLY A 158 3.57 34.78 15.96
C GLY A 158 4.90 34.03 15.96
N LYS A 159 5.62 33.95 17.09
CA LYS A 159 6.85 33.15 17.21
C LYS A 159 6.52 31.69 17.50
N GLU A 160 7.30 30.78 16.92
CA GLU A 160 7.13 29.34 17.15
C GLU A 160 7.49 28.97 18.60
N LYS A 161 6.48 28.61 19.41
CA LYS A 161 6.65 28.01 20.73
C LYS A 161 6.96 26.51 20.63
N GLN A 162 6.43 25.86 19.60
CA GLN A 162 6.81 24.51 19.20
C GLN A 162 7.00 24.48 17.68
N PRO A 163 8.15 23.97 17.18
CA PRO A 163 8.41 23.94 15.75
C PRO A 163 7.53 22.90 15.05
N ALA A 164 7.22 23.16 13.78
CA ALA A 164 6.57 22.18 12.92
C ALA A 164 7.47 20.96 12.69
N ARG A 165 6.87 19.80 12.45
CA ARG A 165 7.61 18.58 12.13
C ARG A 165 6.83 17.66 11.18
N PHE A 166 7.56 17.01 10.29
CA PHE A 166 7.08 15.81 9.61
C PHE A 166 7.25 14.64 10.56
N LYS A 167 6.15 14.17 11.16
CA LYS A 167 6.17 13.00 12.05
C LYS A 167 6.50 11.73 11.28
N LYS A 168 6.04 11.65 10.03
CA LYS A 168 6.26 10.51 9.16
C LYS A 168 6.16 10.95 7.70
N ILE A 169 7.04 10.42 6.86
CA ILE A 169 6.92 10.50 5.40
C ILE A 169 7.19 9.09 4.88
N LEU A 170 6.26 8.54 4.12
CA LEU A 170 6.39 7.23 3.48
C LEU A 170 6.31 7.39 1.96
N LEU A 171 7.28 6.79 1.27
CA LEU A 171 7.26 6.60 -0.18
C LEU A 171 7.04 5.13 -0.49
N ASN A 172 5.90 4.80 -1.10
CA ASN A 172 5.49 3.42 -1.40
C ASN A 172 5.58 2.49 -0.17
N GLY A 173 5.23 3.02 1.01
CA GLY A 173 5.25 2.29 2.29
C GLY A 173 6.60 2.26 3.01
N GLN A 174 7.69 2.72 2.39
CA GLN A 174 9.02 2.79 3.00
C GLN A 174 9.31 4.18 3.55
N GLU A 175 10.10 4.29 4.61
CA GLU A 175 10.50 5.59 5.15
C GLU A 175 11.23 6.43 4.09
N PHE A 176 10.82 7.68 3.97
CA PHE A 176 11.37 8.61 3.00
C PHE A 176 12.36 9.56 3.67
N VAL A 177 13.57 9.62 3.11
CA VAL A 177 14.62 10.53 3.58
C VAL A 177 14.44 11.89 2.89
N ASN A 178 13.85 12.84 3.62
CA ASN A 178 13.65 14.20 3.13
C ASN A 178 14.93 15.03 3.23
N ARG A 179 15.46 15.49 2.09
CA ARG A 179 16.64 16.38 1.99
C ARG A 179 16.28 17.81 1.58
N ALA A 180 15.04 18.24 1.80
CA ALA A 180 14.65 19.62 1.54
C ALA A 180 15.35 20.58 2.51
N GLU A 181 15.93 21.66 1.98
CA GLU A 181 16.41 22.77 2.80
C GLU A 181 15.21 23.53 3.38
N LYS A 182 15.33 23.98 4.64
CA LYS A 182 14.32 24.87 5.23
C LYS A 182 14.41 26.21 4.53
N ARG A 183 13.33 26.63 3.87
CA ARG A 183 13.31 27.94 3.20
C ARG A 183 13.24 29.04 4.25
N SER A 184 14.25 29.92 4.27
CA SER A 184 14.20 31.15 5.06
C SER A 184 13.19 32.10 4.43
N ILE A 185 12.06 32.33 5.11
CA ILE A 185 11.08 33.35 4.71
C ILE A 185 11.34 34.58 5.57
N ASN A 186 11.54 35.74 4.94
CA ASN A 186 11.45 37.03 5.60
C ASN A 186 10.01 37.25 6.08
N THR A 187 9.69 36.87 7.32
CA THR A 187 8.37 37.06 7.92
C THR A 187 8.17 38.52 8.32
N ARG A 188 7.93 39.40 7.35
CA ARG A 188 7.17 40.63 7.56
C ARG A 188 5.76 40.41 7.00
N GLY A 189 4.95 39.63 7.72
CA GLY A 189 3.55 39.40 7.38
C GLY A 189 2.85 38.57 8.43
N LYS A 190 1.79 39.12 9.03
CA LYS A 190 1.00 38.55 10.15
C LYS A 190 0.10 37.36 9.78
N ASN A 191 0.13 36.87 8.53
CA ASN A 191 -0.71 35.78 8.08
C ASN A 191 0.12 34.51 7.92
N SER A 192 -0.04 33.58 8.85
CA SER A 192 0.39 32.20 8.68
C SER A 192 -0.41 31.60 7.52
N ASN A 193 0.25 31.38 6.38
CA ASN A 193 -0.38 30.65 5.27
C ASN A 193 -0.46 29.18 5.67
N TYR A 194 -1.63 28.55 5.63
CA TYR A 194 -1.81 27.12 5.92
C TYR A 194 -1.96 26.31 4.64
N SER A 195 -1.36 26.73 3.53
CA SER A 195 -1.49 26.08 2.23
C SER A 195 -0.69 24.78 2.08
N LEU A 196 -1.09 24.00 1.08
CA LEU A 196 -0.29 22.99 0.39
C LEU A 196 0.11 23.56 -0.98
N THR A 197 1.42 23.70 -1.21
CA THR A 197 1.97 24.29 -2.45
C THR A 197 2.85 23.28 -3.17
N PHE A 198 2.65 23.12 -4.48
CA PHE A 198 3.54 22.36 -5.36
C PHE A 198 4.44 23.28 -6.16
N ILE A 199 5.72 22.94 -6.25
CA ILE A 199 6.71 23.69 -7.03
C ILE A 199 7.43 22.71 -7.95
N GLY A 200 7.29 22.93 -9.25
CA GLY A 200 8.04 22.17 -10.24
C GLY A 200 9.40 22.78 -10.56
N ASN A 201 10.32 21.91 -11.00
CA ASN A 201 11.64 22.32 -11.52
C ASN A 201 11.62 22.29 -13.06
N ASP A 202 12.70 21.84 -13.70
CA ASP A 202 12.92 21.99 -15.14
C ASP A 202 12.30 20.88 -16.01
N LEU A 203 11.71 19.85 -15.40
CA LEU A 203 11.18 18.68 -16.10
C LEU A 203 9.74 18.36 -15.65
N PRO A 204 8.90 17.83 -16.56
CA PRO A 204 7.50 17.61 -16.30
C PRO A 204 7.24 16.43 -15.35
N PHE A 205 6.13 16.51 -14.62
CA PHE A 205 5.64 15.45 -13.73
C PHE A 205 4.11 15.54 -13.61
N ALA A 206 3.50 14.54 -12.96
CA ALA A 206 2.08 14.51 -12.71
C ALA A 206 1.76 14.11 -11.27
N ILE A 207 0.62 14.56 -10.75
CA ILE A 207 0.09 14.27 -9.43
C ILE A 207 -1.40 13.88 -9.57
N ARG A 208 -1.86 12.92 -8.78
CA ARG A 208 -3.28 12.56 -8.67
C ARG A 208 -3.63 12.12 -7.25
N ASN A 209 -4.91 11.87 -7.00
CA ASN A 209 -5.42 11.30 -5.75
C ASN A 209 -4.98 12.07 -4.50
N ILE A 210 -4.92 13.41 -4.57
CA ILE A 210 -4.53 14.23 -3.43
C ILE A 210 -5.66 14.20 -2.39
N ARG A 211 -5.41 13.50 -1.29
CA ARG A 211 -6.36 13.29 -0.19
C ARG A 211 -5.75 13.71 1.13
N TYR A 212 -6.56 14.21 2.04
CA TYR A 212 -6.06 14.74 3.30
C TYR A 212 -7.07 14.62 4.44
N LYS A 213 -6.55 14.64 5.67
CA LYS A 213 -7.29 14.88 6.91
C LYS A 213 -6.62 16.04 7.61
N THR A 214 -7.41 16.97 8.11
CA THR A 214 -6.92 18.03 9.01
C THR A 214 -7.39 17.76 10.42
N TYR A 215 -6.56 18.12 11.39
CA TYR A 215 -6.79 17.83 12.79
C TYR A 215 -6.82 19.10 13.63
N ASN A 216 -7.70 19.08 14.62
CA ASN A 216 -7.90 20.15 15.59
C ASN A 216 -7.81 19.60 17.03
N GLY A 217 -7.81 20.46 18.03
CA GLY A 217 -7.45 20.13 19.42
C GLY A 217 -8.55 19.51 20.29
N ASP A 218 -9.84 19.60 19.93
CA ASP A 218 -10.89 19.02 20.78
C ASP A 218 -10.94 17.50 20.66
N LEU A 219 -10.84 16.82 21.80
CA LEU A 219 -10.83 15.36 21.92
C LEU A 219 -12.05 14.88 22.71
N ILE A 220 -12.40 13.60 22.57
CA ILE A 220 -13.35 12.96 23.47
C ILE A 220 -12.78 12.99 24.89
N ARG A 221 -13.61 13.36 25.86
CA ARG A 221 -13.30 13.26 27.30
C ARG A 221 -14.21 12.23 27.95
N ILE A 222 -13.67 11.51 28.93
CA ILE A 222 -14.46 10.64 29.81
C ILE A 222 -14.60 11.27 31.19
N SER A 223 -15.75 11.10 31.81
CA SER A 223 -16.01 11.53 33.19
C SER A 223 -16.86 10.50 33.94
N ASP A 224 -16.99 10.69 35.25
CA ASP A 224 -17.90 9.92 36.12
C ASP A 224 -17.73 8.40 35.98
N THR A 225 -16.50 7.95 35.75
CA THR A 225 -16.22 6.55 35.42
C THR A 225 -16.18 5.71 36.69
N LYS A 226 -16.93 4.61 36.67
CA LYS A 226 -17.04 3.62 37.73
C LYS A 226 -16.70 2.25 37.17
N PHE A 227 -16.24 1.37 38.04
CA PHE A 227 -15.97 -0.01 37.67
C PHE A 227 -16.59 -1.00 38.66
N LYS A 228 -16.87 -2.20 38.14
CA LYS A 228 -17.32 -3.38 38.88
C LYS A 228 -16.50 -4.58 38.45
N VAL A 229 -16.01 -5.36 39.40
CA VAL A 229 -15.29 -6.61 39.15
C VAL A 229 -16.14 -7.76 39.67
N TYR A 230 -16.38 -8.76 38.83
CA TYR A 230 -17.12 -9.97 39.16
C TYR A 230 -16.19 -11.18 39.15
N GLN A 231 -16.50 -12.17 39.97
CA GLN A 231 -15.72 -13.41 40.02
C GLN A 231 -15.91 -14.23 38.74
N GLY A 232 -14.80 -14.78 38.23
CA GLY A 232 -14.79 -15.62 37.03
C GLY A 232 -14.94 -14.85 35.72
N LEU A 233 -14.95 -15.61 34.62
CA LEU A 233 -15.10 -15.10 33.26
C LEU A 233 -16.48 -15.50 32.72
N HIS A 234 -17.24 -14.54 32.19
CA HIS A 234 -18.60 -14.74 31.73
C HIS A 234 -18.67 -14.57 30.22
N LYS A 235 -19.10 -15.62 29.50
CA LYS A 235 -19.18 -15.61 28.02
C LYS A 235 -20.32 -14.73 27.50
N ASN A 236 -21.34 -14.48 28.32
CA ASN A 236 -22.45 -13.59 28.00
C ASN A 236 -22.47 -12.41 28.98
N PRO A 237 -22.33 -11.15 28.52
CA PRO A 237 -22.34 -9.98 29.40
C PRO A 237 -23.65 -9.77 30.17
N ASP A 238 -24.77 -10.32 29.69
CA ASP A 238 -26.08 -10.13 30.31
C ASP A 238 -26.22 -10.86 31.66
N THR A 239 -25.39 -11.89 31.90
CA THR A 239 -25.39 -12.64 33.17
C THR A 239 -24.93 -11.77 34.35
N LEU A 240 -24.25 -10.65 34.10
CA LEU A 240 -23.75 -9.78 35.16
C LEU A 240 -24.87 -9.08 35.94
N VAL A 241 -26.06 -8.95 35.38
CA VAL A 241 -27.21 -8.31 36.04
C VAL A 241 -27.65 -9.08 37.28
N SER A 242 -27.48 -10.41 37.30
CA SER A 242 -27.84 -11.27 38.43
C SER A 242 -26.71 -11.53 39.43
N LEU A 243 -25.52 -10.97 39.20
CA LEU A 243 -24.34 -11.23 40.02
C LEU A 243 -24.03 -10.06 40.94
N GLN A 244 -23.57 -10.37 42.16
CA GLN A 244 -23.00 -9.37 43.04
C GLN A 244 -21.54 -9.11 42.67
N PRO A 245 -21.12 -7.85 42.47
CA PRO A 245 -19.72 -7.53 42.22
C PRO A 245 -18.90 -7.77 43.48
N LYS A 246 -17.72 -8.38 43.35
CA LYS A 246 -16.76 -8.56 44.46
C LYS A 246 -16.00 -7.27 44.81
N ARG A 247 -15.91 -6.35 43.84
CA ARG A 247 -15.24 -5.05 44.01
C ARG A 247 -15.91 -4.02 43.13
N THR A 248 -16.11 -2.82 43.68
CA THR A 248 -16.61 -1.66 42.94
C THR A 248 -15.80 -0.43 43.30
N GLY A 249 -15.69 0.54 42.39
CA GLY A 249 -15.00 1.79 42.67
C GLY A 249 -15.21 2.84 41.59
N ALA A 250 -14.64 4.01 41.82
CA ALA A 250 -14.52 5.07 40.82
C ALA A 250 -13.11 5.06 40.22
N THR A 251 -12.97 5.57 39.00
CA THR A 251 -11.68 5.77 38.33
C THR A 251 -11.80 6.95 37.36
N ASP A 252 -10.68 7.57 37.04
CA ASP A 252 -10.53 8.62 36.04
C ASP A 252 -9.91 8.11 34.72
N THR A 253 -9.62 6.81 34.64
CA THR A 253 -8.98 6.18 33.48
C THR A 253 -9.68 4.90 33.06
N LEU A 254 -9.54 4.52 31.78
CA LEU A 254 -9.93 3.20 31.31
C LEU A 254 -8.68 2.31 31.26
N SER A 255 -8.67 1.26 32.09
CA SER A 255 -7.56 0.34 32.16
C SER A 255 -8.01 -1.06 32.55
N HIS A 256 -7.41 -2.10 31.98
CA HIS A 256 -7.63 -3.47 32.47
C HIS A 256 -7.18 -3.64 33.93
N LEU A 257 -6.25 -2.80 34.41
CA LEU A 257 -5.67 -2.85 35.75
C LEU A 257 -6.66 -2.49 36.87
N VAL A 258 -7.79 -1.86 36.56
CA VAL A 258 -8.85 -1.66 37.57
C VAL A 258 -9.60 -2.97 37.89
N GLY A 259 -9.49 -3.96 37.00
CA GLY A 259 -9.98 -5.31 37.20
C GLY A 259 -8.95 -6.23 37.86
N ASP A 260 -9.30 -7.51 37.94
CA ASP A 260 -8.35 -8.56 38.33
C ASP A 260 -8.18 -9.54 37.16
N ARG A 261 -7.01 -10.15 37.04
CA ARG A 261 -6.79 -11.23 36.07
C ARG A 261 -7.79 -12.37 36.29
N LYS A 262 -8.25 -12.99 35.21
CA LYS A 262 -9.27 -14.06 35.20
C LYS A 262 -10.61 -13.66 35.86
N SER A 263 -10.94 -12.37 35.88
CA SER A 263 -12.22 -11.84 36.37
C SER A 263 -12.94 -11.03 35.29
N GLN A 264 -14.24 -10.81 35.46
CA GLN A 264 -15.02 -9.95 34.57
C GLN A 264 -14.98 -8.51 35.08
N LEU A 265 -14.53 -7.59 34.24
CA LEU A 265 -14.51 -6.16 34.49
C LEU A 265 -15.66 -5.48 33.73
N ALA A 266 -16.46 -4.68 34.41
CA ALA A 266 -17.37 -3.73 33.79
C ALA A 266 -16.94 -2.31 34.16
N MET A 267 -16.79 -1.42 33.17
CA MET A 267 -16.54 0.01 33.35
C MET A 267 -17.67 0.80 32.72
N GLU A 268 -18.19 1.80 33.41
CA GLU A 268 -19.30 2.65 32.95
C GLU A 268 -19.03 4.11 33.31
N GLY A 269 -19.45 5.04 32.46
CA GLY A 269 -19.21 6.47 32.68
C GLY A 269 -19.85 7.32 31.60
N ILE A 270 -19.43 8.58 31.51
CA ILE A 270 -19.90 9.53 30.50
C ILE A 270 -18.79 9.82 29.50
N MET A 271 -19.14 9.80 28.22
CA MET A 271 -18.27 10.17 27.10
C MET A 271 -18.78 11.50 26.51
N ASP A 272 -17.96 12.55 26.61
CA ASP A 272 -18.23 13.87 26.04
C ASP A 272 -17.70 13.96 24.61
N ILE A 273 -18.62 14.01 23.66
CA ILE A 273 -18.37 14.05 22.23
C ILE A 273 -18.22 15.52 21.81
N PRO A 274 -17.05 15.95 21.32
CA PRO A 274 -16.78 17.37 21.13
C PRO A 274 -17.48 17.96 19.89
N ARG A 275 -17.81 17.15 18.88
CA ARG A 275 -18.33 17.61 17.58
C ARG A 275 -19.30 16.61 16.97
N ASP A 276 -20.19 17.12 16.12
CA ASP A 276 -21.06 16.28 15.29
C ASP A 276 -20.23 15.53 14.23
N GLY A 277 -20.58 14.29 13.96
CA GLY A 277 -20.11 13.55 12.79
C GLY A 277 -19.92 12.06 13.03
N ASP A 278 -19.22 11.42 12.10
CA ASP A 278 -18.90 10.00 12.18
C ASP A 278 -17.70 9.76 13.10
N TYR A 279 -17.87 8.86 14.07
CA TYR A 279 -16.80 8.35 14.91
C TYR A 279 -16.53 6.89 14.57
N LEU A 280 -15.26 6.52 14.50
CA LEU A 280 -14.83 5.14 14.31
C LEU A 280 -14.13 4.66 15.58
N PHE A 281 -14.75 3.71 16.27
CA PHE A 281 -14.17 3.07 17.43
C PHE A 281 -13.42 1.82 17.02
N LYS A 282 -12.28 1.56 17.66
CA LYS A 282 -11.45 0.36 17.46
C LYS A 282 -11.16 -0.27 18.81
N MET A 283 -11.56 -1.52 18.99
CA MET A 283 -11.29 -2.29 20.20
C MET A 283 -10.35 -3.45 19.89
N ILE A 284 -9.35 -3.63 20.74
CA ILE A 284 -8.47 -4.80 20.77
C ILE A 284 -8.56 -5.35 22.18
N ALA A 285 -8.79 -6.67 22.33
CA ALA A 285 -8.87 -7.27 23.65
C ALA A 285 -8.42 -8.72 23.66
N GLY A 286 -7.66 -9.09 24.69
CA GLY A 286 -7.21 -10.44 24.97
C GLY A 286 -8.19 -11.19 25.88
N GLY A 287 -9.36 -11.50 25.34
CA GLY A 287 -10.51 -12.02 26.08
C GLY A 287 -11.81 -11.36 25.62
N GLY A 288 -12.96 -11.98 25.91
CA GLY A 288 -14.27 -11.46 25.51
C GLY A 288 -14.51 -10.01 25.95
N ALA A 289 -14.92 -9.16 25.01
CA ALA A 289 -15.06 -7.73 25.23
C ALA A 289 -16.24 -7.16 24.43
N TRP A 290 -16.99 -6.28 25.09
CA TRP A 290 -18.15 -5.59 24.56
C TRP A 290 -18.09 -4.11 24.89
N PHE A 291 -18.38 -3.28 23.89
CA PHE A 291 -18.47 -1.84 24.05
C PHE A 291 -19.89 -1.37 23.71
N TYR A 292 -20.48 -0.62 24.64
CA TYR A 292 -21.79 -0.01 24.54
C TYR A 292 -21.65 1.50 24.61
N LEU A 293 -22.43 2.19 23.79
CA LEU A 293 -22.57 3.63 23.80
C LEU A 293 -24.05 3.96 23.69
N ASP A 294 -24.55 4.80 24.58
CA ASP A 294 -25.96 5.16 24.68
C ASP A 294 -26.91 3.94 24.77
N GLY A 295 -26.52 2.97 25.61
CA GLY A 295 -27.23 1.70 25.79
C GLY A 295 -27.13 0.72 24.61
N LYS A 296 -26.62 1.15 23.45
CA LYS A 296 -26.47 0.30 22.26
C LYS A 296 -25.10 -0.39 22.25
N ARG A 297 -25.09 -1.70 22.06
CA ARG A 297 -23.85 -2.45 21.80
C ARG A 297 -23.29 -2.10 20.42
N ILE A 298 -22.13 -1.47 20.38
CA ILE A 298 -21.48 -1.07 19.12
C ILE A 298 -20.30 -1.95 18.74
N ILE A 299 -19.58 -2.55 19.70
CA ILE A 299 -18.53 -3.56 19.42
C ILE A 299 -18.77 -4.83 20.25
N ASP A 300 -18.56 -5.98 19.61
CA ASP A 300 -18.51 -7.32 20.20
C ASP A 300 -17.32 -8.07 19.57
N ASN A 301 -16.28 -8.37 20.36
CA ASN A 301 -15.08 -9.03 19.86
C ASN A 301 -15.22 -10.56 19.70
N LYS A 302 -16.45 -11.10 19.87
CA LYS A 302 -16.76 -12.52 19.70
C LYS A 302 -15.98 -13.46 20.61
N GLY A 303 -15.52 -12.98 21.77
CA GLY A 303 -14.78 -13.80 22.71
C GLY A 303 -13.34 -14.09 22.29
N THR A 304 -12.80 -13.38 21.28
CA THR A 304 -11.42 -13.62 20.82
C THR A 304 -10.41 -13.40 21.94
N ARG A 305 -9.32 -14.17 21.88
CA ARG A 305 -8.11 -13.96 22.70
C ARG A 305 -6.94 -13.42 21.88
N ASP A 306 -7.11 -13.33 20.56
CA ASP A 306 -6.17 -12.66 19.67
C ASP A 306 -6.15 -11.16 19.99
N PHE A 307 -5.14 -10.75 20.75
CA PHE A 307 -4.92 -9.38 21.20
C PHE A 307 -4.24 -8.51 20.13
N GLU A 308 -4.10 -8.98 18.90
CA GLU A 308 -3.69 -8.18 17.75
C GLU A 308 -4.86 -7.91 16.79
N ARG A 309 -5.89 -8.75 16.84
CA ARG A 309 -7.13 -8.56 16.08
C ARG A 309 -7.93 -7.37 16.61
N ALA A 310 -8.14 -6.40 15.73
CA ALA A 310 -8.97 -5.24 15.97
C ALA A 310 -10.43 -5.44 15.52
N PHE A 311 -11.36 -4.88 16.28
CA PHE A 311 -12.78 -4.82 15.95
C PHE A 311 -13.21 -3.37 15.84
N TYR A 312 -13.90 -3.03 14.75
CA TYR A 312 -14.24 -1.66 14.41
C TYR A 312 -15.75 -1.43 14.48
N ALA A 313 -16.15 -0.23 14.89
CA ALA A 313 -17.52 0.23 14.79
C ALA A 313 -17.60 1.70 14.41
N LYS A 314 -18.21 1.98 13.26
CA LYS A 314 -18.61 3.32 12.86
C LYS A 314 -19.92 3.70 13.54
N HIS A 315 -19.97 4.87 14.16
CA HIS A 315 -21.16 5.37 14.82
C HIS A 315 -21.31 6.89 14.60
N PRO A 316 -22.42 7.35 13.97
CA PRO A 316 -22.69 8.78 13.85
C PRO A 316 -23.14 9.34 15.20
N LEU A 317 -22.52 10.42 15.65
CA LEU A 317 -22.79 11.07 16.93
C LEU A 317 -23.03 12.56 16.76
N LYS A 318 -23.87 13.11 17.64
CA LYS A 318 -24.00 14.55 17.85
C LYS A 318 -23.11 14.99 19.00
N LYS A 319 -22.63 16.23 18.97
CA LYS A 319 -21.95 16.84 20.11
C LYS A 319 -22.82 16.71 21.35
N GLY A 320 -22.25 16.19 22.44
CA GLY A 320 -23.00 15.94 23.66
C GLY A 320 -22.40 14.83 24.51
N LYS A 321 -23.07 14.56 25.63
CA LYS A 321 -22.65 13.58 26.63
C LYS A 321 -23.44 12.29 26.45
N TYR A 322 -22.75 11.17 26.34
CA TYR A 322 -23.36 9.85 26.17
C TYR A 322 -22.88 8.90 27.26
N PRO A 323 -23.78 8.09 27.87
CA PRO A 323 -23.35 7.04 28.75
C PRO A 323 -22.62 5.96 27.94
N PHE A 324 -21.48 5.49 28.43
CA PHE A 324 -20.75 4.38 27.85
C PHE A 324 -20.62 3.23 28.84
N LYS A 325 -20.46 2.01 28.32
CA LYS A 325 -20.14 0.82 29.12
C LYS A 325 -19.19 -0.09 28.36
N ILE A 326 -18.14 -0.56 29.02
CA ILE A 326 -17.23 -1.59 28.53
C ILE A 326 -17.35 -2.80 29.46
N ILE A 327 -17.54 -3.98 28.90
CA ILE A 327 -17.50 -5.24 29.63
C ILE A 327 -16.36 -6.07 29.05
N TYR A 328 -15.41 -6.49 29.88
CA TYR A 328 -14.20 -7.19 29.46
C TYR A 328 -13.89 -8.38 30.37
N SER A 329 -13.67 -9.54 29.76
CA SER A 329 -13.22 -10.77 30.39
C SER A 329 -11.70 -10.74 30.47
N ASN A 330 -11.16 -10.30 31.61
CA ASN A 330 -9.75 -9.94 31.78
C ASN A 330 -8.80 -11.16 31.80
N SER A 331 -8.64 -11.81 30.67
CA SER A 331 -7.96 -13.10 30.52
C SER A 331 -6.48 -12.93 30.22
N ASP A 332 -6.16 -12.11 29.22
CA ASP A 332 -4.81 -11.87 28.71
C ASP A 332 -4.34 -10.43 28.92
N GLU A 333 -5.01 -9.69 29.82
CA GLU A 333 -4.56 -8.38 30.32
C GLU A 333 -4.33 -7.35 29.20
N CYS A 334 -5.12 -7.46 28.12
CA CYS A 334 -5.13 -6.52 27.01
C CYS A 334 -6.55 -6.00 26.79
N LEU A 335 -6.76 -4.71 27.00
CA LEU A 335 -8.01 -4.01 26.68
C LEU A 335 -7.65 -2.63 26.16
N VAL A 336 -7.76 -2.46 24.85
CA VAL A 336 -7.45 -1.21 24.19
C VAL A 336 -8.68 -0.71 23.47
N LEU A 337 -9.08 0.52 23.76
CA LEU A 337 -10.13 1.22 23.04
C LEU A 337 -9.56 2.49 22.44
N HIS A 338 -9.59 2.57 21.12
CA HIS A 338 -9.25 3.76 20.37
C HIS A 338 -10.47 4.37 19.69
N TYR A 339 -10.37 5.62 19.29
CA TYR A 339 -11.32 6.27 18.42
C TYR A 339 -10.62 7.18 17.41
N GLU A 340 -11.29 7.36 16.27
CA GLU A 340 -11.05 8.41 15.29
C GLU A 340 -12.36 9.19 15.12
N GLY A 341 -12.30 10.50 14.88
CA GLY A 341 -13.48 11.33 14.76
C GLY A 341 -13.29 12.52 13.82
N PRO A 342 -14.30 13.39 13.67
CA PRO A 342 -14.23 14.56 12.79
C PRO A 342 -13.09 15.51 13.21
N GLN A 343 -12.06 15.61 12.36
CA GLN A 343 -10.81 16.33 12.64
C GLN A 343 -10.09 15.88 13.92
N ILE A 344 -10.21 14.59 14.28
CA ILE A 344 -9.51 13.98 15.41
C ILE A 344 -8.74 12.76 14.87
N PRO A 345 -7.40 12.73 14.97
CA PRO A 345 -6.63 11.55 14.55
C PRO A 345 -6.91 10.40 15.52
N TRP A 346 -6.44 9.19 15.20
CA TRP A 346 -6.52 8.07 16.14
C TRP A 346 -6.01 8.46 17.54
N GLN A 347 -6.87 8.29 18.55
CA GLN A 347 -6.58 8.52 19.96
C GLN A 347 -6.92 7.28 20.78
N SER A 348 -6.20 7.06 21.87
CA SER A 348 -6.53 6.03 22.87
C SER A 348 -7.41 6.61 23.96
N LEU A 349 -8.47 5.88 24.33
CA LEU A 349 -9.24 6.12 25.55
C LEU A 349 -8.72 5.30 26.74
N THR A 350 -8.04 4.19 26.45
CA THR A 350 -7.40 3.34 27.45
C THR A 350 -5.96 3.77 27.71
N THR A 351 -5.47 3.50 28.92
CA THR A 351 -4.08 3.77 29.29
C THR A 351 -3.10 2.87 28.51
N PRO A 352 -1.85 3.31 28.26
CA PRO A 352 -0.82 2.49 27.62
C PRO A 352 -0.58 1.15 28.32
N ALA A 353 -0.74 1.11 29.65
CA ALA A 353 -0.60 -0.10 30.44
C ALA A 353 -1.61 -1.20 30.05
N SER A 354 -2.71 -0.86 29.38
CA SER A 354 -3.70 -1.86 28.91
C SER A 354 -3.44 -2.43 27.52
N MET A 355 -2.36 -1.98 26.88
CA MET A 355 -1.91 -2.56 25.64
C MET A 355 -0.92 -3.67 25.94
N ARG A 356 -1.28 -4.91 25.60
CA ARG A 356 -0.30 -5.98 25.46
C ARG A 356 0.41 -5.79 24.12
N VAL A 357 1.72 -5.68 24.16
CA VAL A 357 2.56 -5.58 22.97
C VAL A 357 3.06 -6.98 22.65
N SER A 358 2.86 -7.45 21.43
CA SER A 358 3.55 -8.65 20.94
C SER A 358 5.05 -8.43 21.05
N GLU A 359 5.82 -9.44 21.46
CA GLU A 359 7.28 -9.35 21.36
C GLU A 359 7.67 -8.96 19.94
N ARG A 360 8.33 -7.81 19.82
CA ARG A 360 8.97 -7.39 18.58
C ARG A 360 10.44 -7.67 18.75
N PHE A 361 10.95 -8.54 17.90
CA PHE A 361 12.37 -8.74 17.79
C PHE A 361 12.97 -7.55 17.04
N GLU A 362 14.17 -7.16 17.44
CA GLU A 362 14.96 -6.24 16.62
C GLU A 362 15.10 -6.84 15.21
N PRO A 363 14.92 -6.02 14.15
CA PRO A 363 15.02 -6.51 12.78
C PRO A 363 16.34 -7.26 12.56
N LEU A 364 16.24 -8.50 12.07
CA LEU A 364 17.38 -9.34 11.76
C LEU A 364 17.44 -9.49 10.25
N GLU A 365 18.24 -8.66 9.61
CA GLU A 365 18.41 -8.75 8.16
C GLU A 365 19.16 -10.02 7.77
N TYR A 366 18.61 -10.76 6.80
CA TYR A 366 19.39 -11.72 6.04
C TYR A 366 20.17 -10.99 4.94
N GLU A 367 21.41 -10.62 5.26
CA GLU A 367 22.29 -9.90 4.33
C GLU A 367 22.69 -10.75 3.11
N VAL A 368 22.56 -10.16 1.93
CA VAL A 368 23.01 -10.74 0.66
C VAL A 368 24.30 -10.07 0.24
N LYS A 369 25.40 -10.82 0.29
CA LYS A 369 26.75 -10.29 0.02
C LYS A 369 27.14 -10.46 -1.45
N ASN A 370 27.91 -11.49 -1.78
CA ASN A 370 28.53 -11.61 -3.11
C ASN A 370 27.86 -12.66 -4.01
N ARG A 371 26.88 -13.40 -3.48
CA ARG A 371 26.14 -14.43 -4.21
C ARG A 371 24.66 -14.35 -3.89
N PRO A 372 23.78 -14.80 -4.79
CA PRO A 372 22.37 -14.94 -4.49
C PRO A 372 22.12 -15.74 -3.21
N ALA A 373 21.12 -15.33 -2.45
CA ALA A 373 20.61 -16.04 -1.28
C ALA A 373 19.17 -16.46 -1.52
N MET A 374 18.74 -17.56 -0.91
CA MET A 374 17.37 -18.04 -0.97
C MET A 374 16.90 -18.39 0.43
N GLN A 375 15.72 -17.90 0.81
CA GLN A 375 15.04 -18.20 2.07
C GLN A 375 13.63 -18.69 1.77
N ARG A 376 13.20 -19.76 2.45
CA ARG A 376 11.80 -20.20 2.42
C ARG A 376 11.12 -19.76 3.70
N GLY A 377 9.89 -19.29 3.59
CA GLY A 377 9.19 -18.75 4.74
C GLY A 377 7.74 -18.42 4.44
N PHE A 378 7.08 -17.87 5.44
CA PHE A 378 5.73 -17.34 5.30
C PHE A 378 5.84 -15.86 4.97
N MET A 379 5.18 -15.41 3.91
CA MET A 379 5.21 -14.00 3.52
C MET A 379 3.79 -13.48 3.42
N MET A 380 3.54 -12.28 3.96
CA MET A 380 2.30 -11.57 3.69
C MET A 380 2.25 -11.11 2.23
N HIS A 381 1.19 -11.46 1.52
CA HIS A 381 0.90 -10.99 0.16
C HIS A 381 -0.59 -10.63 0.06
N ARG A 382 -0.92 -9.40 -0.34
CA ARG A 382 -2.31 -8.91 -0.42
C ARG A 382 -3.11 -9.11 0.87
N ASN A 383 -2.47 -8.87 2.01
CA ASN A 383 -3.02 -9.05 3.37
C ASN A 383 -3.35 -10.50 3.77
N GLU A 384 -2.82 -11.49 3.05
CA GLU A 384 -2.91 -12.91 3.40
C GLU A 384 -1.53 -13.53 3.58
N ILE A 385 -1.42 -14.51 4.47
CA ILE A 385 -0.19 -15.28 4.64
C ILE A 385 -0.05 -16.27 3.48
N ASN A 386 1.03 -16.17 2.71
CA ASN A 386 1.44 -17.19 1.76
C ASN A 386 2.51 -18.11 2.40
N PRO A 387 2.17 -19.36 2.74
CA PRO A 387 3.11 -20.26 3.41
C PRO A 387 4.03 -21.02 2.45
N TYR A 388 3.94 -20.76 1.14
CA TYR A 388 4.69 -21.47 0.10
C TYR A 388 5.76 -20.59 -0.56
N THR A 389 6.20 -19.55 0.14
CA THR A 389 7.10 -18.55 -0.41
C THR A 389 8.55 -19.03 -0.40
N ALA A 390 9.24 -18.76 -1.51
CA ALA A 390 10.69 -18.78 -1.60
C ALA A 390 11.18 -17.40 -2.03
N SER A 391 11.75 -16.66 -1.09
CA SER A 391 12.40 -15.38 -1.33
C SER A 391 13.83 -15.60 -1.84
N VAL A 392 14.23 -14.82 -2.85
CA VAL A 392 15.56 -14.85 -3.45
C VAL A 392 16.10 -13.43 -3.51
N GLY A 393 17.26 -13.22 -2.91
CA GLY A 393 17.97 -11.95 -2.95
C GLY A 393 19.15 -12.04 -3.91
N ILE A 394 19.24 -11.11 -4.84
CA ILE A 394 20.30 -11.01 -5.86
C ILE A 394 21.15 -9.80 -5.52
N PRO A 395 22.46 -9.98 -5.25
CA PRO A 395 23.32 -8.87 -4.91
C PRO A 395 23.45 -7.90 -6.09
N ALA A 396 23.69 -6.63 -5.78
CA ALA A 396 24.00 -5.65 -6.81
C ALA A 396 25.27 -6.08 -7.56
N SER A 397 25.24 -6.00 -8.89
CA SER A 397 26.46 -6.14 -9.70
C SER A 397 27.56 -5.18 -9.22
N THR A 398 28.81 -5.64 -9.18
CA THR A 398 29.99 -4.86 -8.79
C THR A 398 30.24 -3.63 -9.66
N SER A 399 29.64 -3.57 -10.86
CA SER A 399 29.69 -2.40 -11.74
C SER A 399 28.69 -1.29 -11.37
N ALA A 400 27.73 -1.57 -10.48
CA ALA A 400 26.68 -0.64 -10.13
C ALA A 400 27.12 0.26 -8.97
N LYS A 401 27.73 1.40 -9.31
CA LYS A 401 28.33 2.35 -8.35
C LYS A 401 27.40 2.87 -7.24
N GLU A 402 26.07 2.80 -7.41
CA GLU A 402 25.09 3.33 -6.45
C GLU A 402 23.75 2.52 -6.41
N LYS A 403 23.70 1.32 -6.99
CA LYS A 403 22.41 0.59 -7.11
C LYS A 403 22.27 -0.49 -6.08
N SER A 404 21.08 -0.55 -5.49
CA SER A 404 20.70 -1.61 -4.57
C SER A 404 20.49 -2.97 -5.26
N GLY A 405 20.54 -4.04 -4.46
CA GLY A 405 20.22 -5.40 -4.91
C GLY A 405 18.77 -5.55 -5.36
N ASN A 406 18.51 -6.62 -6.13
CA ASN A 406 17.17 -6.98 -6.59
C ASN A 406 16.70 -8.23 -5.87
N ASN A 407 15.45 -8.23 -5.42
CA ASN A 407 14.89 -9.34 -4.67
C ASN A 407 13.54 -9.73 -5.25
N TYR A 408 13.19 -11.01 -5.12
CA TYR A 408 11.86 -11.49 -5.48
C TYR A 408 11.40 -12.59 -4.54
N ALA A 409 10.09 -12.79 -4.50
CA ALA A 409 9.45 -13.92 -3.84
C ALA A 409 8.73 -14.78 -4.89
N TYR A 410 8.89 -16.09 -4.78
CA TYR A 410 8.29 -17.07 -5.68
C TYR A 410 7.29 -17.95 -4.92
N ASP A 411 6.09 -18.14 -5.48
CA ASP A 411 5.08 -19.03 -4.92
C ASP A 411 5.33 -20.46 -5.43
N MET A 412 5.89 -21.32 -4.56
CA MET A 412 6.21 -22.72 -4.88
C MET A 412 4.97 -23.62 -5.00
N LYS A 413 3.79 -23.12 -4.63
CA LYS A 413 2.51 -23.83 -4.78
C LYS A 413 1.87 -23.52 -6.13
N ARG A 414 2.00 -22.28 -6.63
CA ARG A 414 1.44 -21.85 -7.93
C ARG A 414 2.47 -21.84 -9.07
N TYR A 415 3.76 -21.98 -8.74
CA TYR A 415 4.89 -21.83 -9.65
C TYR A 415 4.84 -20.53 -10.45
N ASN A 416 4.79 -19.40 -9.73
CA ASN A 416 4.82 -18.07 -10.33
C ASN A 416 5.46 -17.04 -9.38
N LEU A 417 5.92 -15.92 -9.94
CA LEU A 417 6.41 -14.79 -9.15
C LEU A 417 5.29 -14.19 -8.31
N LEU A 418 5.55 -14.03 -7.01
CA LEU A 418 4.63 -13.48 -6.03
C LEU A 418 4.87 -11.98 -5.81
N SER A 419 6.12 -11.57 -5.69
CA SER A 419 6.49 -10.15 -5.54
C SER A 419 7.94 -9.88 -5.92
N ALA A 420 8.27 -8.61 -6.10
CA ALA A 420 9.64 -8.12 -6.31
C ALA A 420 9.89 -6.83 -5.52
N TRP A 421 11.13 -6.57 -5.12
CA TRP A 421 11.53 -5.31 -4.48
C TRP A 421 13.02 -5.02 -4.68
N HIS A 422 13.38 -3.75 -4.59
CA HIS A 422 14.77 -3.29 -4.60
C HIS A 422 15.27 -3.13 -3.16
N GLY A 423 16.59 -3.07 -2.96
CA GLY A 423 17.14 -2.77 -1.64
C GLY A 423 17.59 -4.01 -0.86
N ARG A 424 17.52 -3.85 0.45
CA ARG A 424 17.80 -4.87 1.47
C ARG A 424 16.86 -6.06 1.28
N PHE A 425 17.33 -7.25 1.60
CA PHE A 425 16.64 -8.49 1.22
C PHE A 425 15.40 -8.73 2.09
N ILE A 426 15.54 -9.35 3.26
CA ILE A 426 14.42 -9.65 4.16
C ILE A 426 14.85 -9.54 5.62
N ASP A 427 13.90 -9.17 6.47
CA ASP A 427 13.98 -9.36 7.91
C ASP A 427 13.42 -10.74 8.25
N VAL A 428 14.25 -11.55 8.92
CA VAL A 428 13.97 -12.93 9.33
C VAL A 428 13.80 -13.06 10.85
N SER A 429 13.74 -11.95 11.59
CA SER A 429 13.66 -11.92 13.05
C SER A 429 12.50 -12.76 13.60
N ASN A 430 11.31 -12.70 12.99
CA ASN A 430 10.15 -13.51 13.41
C ASN A 430 10.34 -15.02 13.24
N MET A 431 11.30 -15.45 12.42
CA MET A 431 11.57 -16.86 12.14
C MET A 431 12.77 -17.38 12.92
N TRP A 432 13.81 -16.55 13.05
CA TRP A 432 15.13 -16.98 13.55
C TRP A 432 15.35 -16.57 15.02
N THR A 433 14.57 -15.62 15.53
CA THR A 433 14.58 -15.26 16.95
C THR A 433 13.38 -15.91 17.64
N GLU A 434 13.67 -16.78 18.61
CA GLU A 434 12.71 -17.39 19.56
C GLU A 434 11.42 -18.04 18.97
N ARG A 435 11.36 -18.30 17.66
CA ARG A 435 10.20 -18.89 16.95
C ARG A 435 8.87 -18.23 17.35
N GLY A 436 8.80 -16.91 17.21
CA GLY A 436 7.59 -16.12 17.51
C GLY A 436 6.33 -16.56 16.74
N GLU A 437 5.17 -16.07 17.18
CA GLU A 437 3.85 -16.56 16.72
C GLU A 437 3.60 -16.43 15.21
N LYS A 438 4.14 -15.39 14.56
CA LYS A 438 3.84 -15.06 13.15
C LYS A 438 4.72 -15.77 12.13
N GLN A 439 5.97 -16.09 12.46
CA GLN A 439 6.95 -16.76 11.57
C GLN A 439 7.05 -16.16 10.15
N LEU A 440 6.90 -14.83 10.01
CA LEU A 440 6.92 -14.14 8.73
C LEU A 440 8.32 -13.71 8.32
N GLU A 441 8.68 -13.91 7.04
CA GLU A 441 9.73 -13.14 6.37
C GLU A 441 9.17 -11.81 5.87
N ILE A 442 9.88 -10.71 6.14
CA ILE A 442 9.42 -9.34 5.83
C ILE A 442 10.37 -8.70 4.82
N PRO A 443 9.90 -8.36 3.60
CA PRO A 443 10.70 -7.59 2.64
C PRO A 443 11.13 -6.23 3.20
N LEU A 444 12.41 -5.90 3.06
CA LEU A 444 13.00 -4.65 3.55
C LEU A 444 12.99 -3.51 2.51
N GLY A 445 12.25 -3.68 1.41
CA GLY A 445 12.07 -2.66 0.37
C GLY A 445 10.61 -2.52 -0.06
N ALA A 446 10.32 -1.52 -0.91
CA ALA A 446 8.98 -1.35 -1.45
C ALA A 446 8.61 -2.53 -2.36
N LYS A 447 7.58 -3.26 -1.96
CA LYS A 447 7.15 -4.49 -2.61
C LYS A 447 6.22 -4.20 -3.77
N LEU A 448 6.62 -4.62 -4.97
CA LEU A 448 5.72 -4.87 -6.09
C LEU A 448 4.97 -6.17 -5.83
N GLU A 449 3.66 -6.12 -5.62
CA GLU A 449 2.82 -7.31 -5.55
C GLU A 449 2.33 -7.75 -6.92
N LEU A 450 2.70 -8.96 -7.34
CA LEU A 450 2.30 -9.53 -8.62
C LEU A 450 1.04 -10.39 -8.48
N ALA A 451 0.57 -10.97 -9.59
CA ALA A 451 -0.63 -11.79 -9.61
C ALA A 451 -0.39 -13.13 -8.87
N GLN A 452 -1.18 -13.39 -7.83
CA GLN A 452 -1.15 -14.67 -7.11
C GLN A 452 -1.91 -15.78 -7.85
N LYS A 453 -1.58 -15.99 -9.12
CA LYS A 453 -2.20 -16.99 -10.00
C LYS A 453 -1.13 -17.90 -10.61
N PRO A 454 -1.46 -19.15 -11.00
CA PRO A 454 -0.52 -20.03 -11.68
C PRO A 454 0.05 -19.39 -12.95
N LEU A 455 1.35 -19.62 -13.21
CA LEU A 455 1.99 -19.13 -14.43
C LEU A 455 1.41 -19.79 -15.68
N LEU A 456 1.19 -21.10 -15.62
CA LEU A 456 0.69 -21.93 -16.72
C LEU A 456 -0.73 -22.40 -16.42
N ALA A 457 -1.61 -22.35 -17.42
CA ALA A 457 -2.95 -22.92 -17.35
C ALA A 457 -3.32 -23.60 -18.68
N ASN A 458 -4.07 -24.70 -18.60
CA ASN A 458 -4.80 -25.22 -19.75
C ASN A 458 -6.19 -24.59 -19.77
N LEU A 459 -6.52 -23.89 -20.86
CA LEU A 459 -7.80 -23.20 -20.99
C LEU A 459 -8.62 -23.85 -22.09
N SER A 460 -9.93 -24.05 -21.89
CA SER A 460 -10.81 -24.56 -22.96
C SER A 460 -10.90 -23.60 -24.16
N SER A 461 -10.63 -22.32 -23.94
CA SER A 461 -10.48 -21.30 -24.98
C SER A 461 -9.66 -20.11 -24.45
N PRO A 462 -9.14 -19.21 -25.31
CA PRO A 462 -8.49 -17.98 -24.88
C PRO A 462 -9.36 -17.03 -24.02
N LYS A 463 -10.67 -17.27 -23.92
CA LYS A 463 -11.61 -16.48 -23.10
C LYS A 463 -12.01 -17.16 -21.78
N ALA A 464 -11.61 -18.42 -21.56
CA ALA A 464 -11.96 -19.13 -20.34
C ALA A 464 -11.29 -18.47 -19.12
N PRO A 465 -11.96 -18.44 -17.95
CA PRO A 465 -11.40 -17.83 -16.75
C PRO A 465 -10.03 -18.39 -16.38
N TRP A 466 -9.12 -17.55 -15.89
CA TRP A 466 -7.84 -18.05 -15.38
C TRP A 466 -8.05 -18.74 -14.03
N PRO A 467 -7.51 -19.94 -13.79
CA PRO A 467 -7.69 -20.63 -12.52
C PRO A 467 -6.95 -19.92 -11.38
N ASP A 468 -7.56 -19.84 -10.20
CA ASP A 468 -6.92 -19.26 -8.99
C ASP A 468 -5.89 -20.20 -8.34
N SER A 469 -5.98 -21.49 -8.69
CA SER A 469 -5.07 -22.55 -8.24
C SER A 469 -4.86 -23.55 -9.37
N ALA A 470 -3.64 -24.05 -9.50
CA ALA A 470 -3.33 -25.19 -10.36
C ALA A 470 -3.52 -26.54 -9.62
N GLN A 471 -3.94 -26.52 -8.34
CA GLN A 471 -4.13 -27.73 -7.54
C GLN A 471 -5.53 -28.34 -7.69
N THR A 472 -5.58 -29.66 -7.85
CA THR A 472 -6.65 -30.55 -7.39
C THR A 472 -6.19 -31.26 -6.10
N ALA A 473 -7.09 -31.94 -5.39
CA ALA A 473 -6.80 -32.66 -4.14
C ALA A 473 -5.69 -33.75 -4.26
N GLU A 474 -5.32 -34.17 -5.47
CA GLU A 474 -4.41 -35.28 -5.74
C GLU A 474 -3.01 -34.85 -6.22
N GLY A 475 -2.78 -33.55 -6.41
CA GLY A 475 -1.48 -32.99 -6.86
C GLY A 475 -1.27 -33.06 -8.38
N VAL A 476 -1.40 -31.91 -9.06
CA VAL A 476 -1.40 -31.82 -10.54
C VAL A 476 0.00 -31.64 -11.15
N PHE A 477 0.96 -31.17 -10.35
CA PHE A 477 2.32 -30.93 -10.82
C PHE A 477 3.18 -32.19 -10.68
N THR A 478 3.71 -32.65 -11.81
CA THR A 478 4.73 -33.71 -11.87
C THR A 478 6.10 -33.08 -12.15
N ASN A 479 7.18 -33.83 -11.92
CA ASN A 479 8.57 -33.40 -12.15
C ASN A 479 8.82 -31.94 -11.70
N ARG A 480 8.67 -31.67 -10.40
CA ARG A 480 8.57 -30.31 -9.88
C ARG A 480 9.65 -30.01 -8.84
N GLY A 481 10.15 -28.78 -8.82
CA GLY A 481 11.18 -28.37 -7.87
C GLY A 481 11.92 -27.11 -8.32
N TYR A 482 13.16 -26.97 -7.87
CA TYR A 482 14.11 -26.03 -8.42
C TYR A 482 15.51 -26.66 -8.44
N LYS A 483 16.35 -26.20 -9.38
CA LYS A 483 17.78 -26.49 -9.41
C LYS A 483 18.56 -25.18 -9.38
N LEU A 484 19.76 -25.18 -8.82
CA LEU A 484 20.58 -23.96 -8.77
C LEU A 484 21.49 -23.89 -10.00
N THR A 485 21.61 -22.69 -10.58
CA THR A 485 22.68 -22.39 -11.54
C THR A 485 24.04 -22.38 -10.84
N ASN A 486 25.13 -22.34 -11.62
CA ASN A 486 26.47 -22.12 -11.07
C ASN A 486 26.61 -20.79 -10.32
N SER A 487 25.77 -19.81 -10.65
CA SER A 487 25.69 -18.52 -9.94
C SER A 487 24.81 -18.56 -8.69
N GLY A 488 24.17 -19.70 -8.37
CA GLY A 488 23.30 -19.85 -7.20
C GLY A 488 21.86 -19.36 -7.38
N LEU A 489 21.44 -18.98 -8.59
CA LEU A 489 20.05 -18.62 -8.86
C LEU A 489 19.19 -19.88 -9.08
N PRO A 490 17.96 -19.94 -8.55
CA PRO A 490 17.08 -21.05 -8.82
C PRO A 490 16.49 -20.98 -10.24
N ILE A 491 16.47 -22.13 -10.91
CA ILE A 491 15.62 -22.43 -12.05
C ILE A 491 14.47 -23.27 -11.49
N TYR A 492 13.28 -22.68 -11.40
CA TYR A 492 12.08 -23.40 -10.98
C TYR A 492 11.56 -24.24 -12.13
N PHE A 493 11.16 -25.48 -11.86
CA PHE A 493 10.67 -26.37 -12.89
C PHE A 493 9.46 -27.17 -12.41
N TYR A 494 8.55 -27.48 -13.34
CA TYR A 494 7.37 -28.32 -13.11
C TYR A 494 6.78 -28.77 -14.45
N THR A 495 5.97 -29.83 -14.42
CA THR A 495 5.16 -30.28 -15.55
C THR A 495 3.68 -30.25 -15.17
N LEU A 496 2.87 -29.63 -16.03
CA LEU A 496 1.40 -29.56 -15.92
C LEU A 496 0.78 -30.06 -17.23
N ASN A 497 -0.02 -31.14 -17.14
CA ASN A 497 -0.72 -31.74 -18.29
C ASN A 497 0.17 -31.95 -19.53
N GLY A 498 1.40 -32.44 -19.32
CA GLY A 498 2.36 -32.71 -20.38
C GLY A 498 3.14 -31.49 -20.91
N THR A 499 2.87 -30.28 -20.39
CA THR A 499 3.70 -29.09 -20.64
C THR A 499 4.70 -28.91 -19.51
N THR A 500 5.98 -28.99 -19.82
CA THR A 500 7.08 -28.71 -18.89
C THR A 500 7.42 -27.23 -18.95
N VAL A 501 7.73 -26.65 -17.79
CA VAL A 501 8.15 -25.26 -17.62
C VAL A 501 9.49 -25.23 -16.88
N GLU A 502 10.42 -24.42 -17.34
CA GLU A 502 11.55 -23.90 -16.56
C GLU A 502 11.44 -22.38 -16.48
N ASP A 503 11.64 -21.81 -15.29
CA ASP A 503 11.47 -20.39 -15.01
C ASP A 503 12.69 -19.86 -14.24
N LEU A 504 13.45 -18.99 -14.90
CA LEU A 504 14.66 -18.38 -14.37
C LEU A 504 14.47 -16.86 -14.23
N ILE A 505 14.73 -16.36 -13.03
CA ILE A 505 14.66 -14.94 -12.71
C ILE A 505 16.06 -14.47 -12.28
N ARG A 506 16.54 -13.40 -12.93
CA ARG A 506 17.85 -12.80 -12.70
C ARG A 506 17.75 -11.28 -12.67
N ALA A 507 18.78 -10.60 -12.17
CA ALA A 507 18.86 -9.14 -12.30
C ALA A 507 18.89 -8.74 -13.78
N ALA A 508 18.17 -7.66 -14.11
CA ALA A 508 18.27 -7.04 -15.43
C ALA A 508 19.63 -6.33 -15.60
N ILE A 509 19.95 -5.94 -16.83
CA ILE A 509 21.13 -5.13 -17.13
C ILE A 509 21.11 -3.86 -16.26
N ASP A 510 22.28 -3.50 -15.74
CA ASP A 510 22.49 -2.40 -14.79
C ASP A 510 21.61 -2.51 -13.53
N ASN A 511 21.20 -3.70 -13.11
CA ASN A 511 20.28 -3.94 -11.98
C ASN A 511 18.92 -3.23 -12.10
N ALA A 512 18.54 -2.71 -13.27
CA ALA A 512 17.32 -1.94 -13.44
C ALA A 512 16.10 -2.88 -13.54
N GLY A 513 15.76 -3.59 -12.45
CA GLY A 513 14.68 -4.58 -12.39
C GLY A 513 15.12 -6.04 -12.53
N LEU A 514 14.19 -6.90 -12.95
CA LEU A 514 14.41 -8.34 -13.14
C LEU A 514 14.27 -8.70 -14.61
N THR A 515 15.07 -9.65 -15.08
CA THR A 515 14.84 -10.38 -16.33
C THR A 515 14.28 -11.75 -15.99
N ARG A 516 13.11 -12.08 -16.52
CA ARG A 516 12.49 -13.40 -16.45
C ARG A 516 12.67 -14.13 -17.77
N GLU A 517 13.10 -15.38 -17.70
CA GLU A 517 13.23 -16.28 -18.84
C GLU A 517 12.44 -17.56 -18.54
N ILE A 518 11.42 -17.81 -19.36
CA ILE A 518 10.54 -18.97 -19.24
C ILE A 518 10.80 -19.85 -20.45
N LYS A 519 11.14 -21.11 -20.22
CA LYS A 519 11.21 -22.13 -21.27
C LYS A 519 10.06 -23.09 -21.07
N THR A 520 9.35 -23.38 -22.14
CA THR A 520 8.29 -24.38 -22.14
C THR A 520 8.57 -25.43 -23.18
N VAL A 521 8.23 -26.68 -22.84
CA VAL A 521 8.23 -27.82 -23.77
C VAL A 521 6.84 -28.43 -23.69
N SER A 522 6.13 -28.51 -24.82
CA SER A 522 4.76 -29.01 -24.87
C SER A 522 4.53 -29.87 -26.10
N LYS A 523 3.50 -30.73 -26.06
CA LYS A 523 3.06 -31.44 -27.26
C LYS A 523 2.30 -30.47 -28.18
N PRO A 524 2.45 -30.57 -29.52
CA PRO A 524 1.63 -29.82 -30.46
C PRO A 524 0.13 -29.95 -30.16
N GLY A 525 -0.62 -28.86 -30.28
CA GLY A 525 -2.08 -28.85 -30.07
C GLY A 525 -2.53 -28.77 -28.61
N SER A 526 -1.62 -28.53 -27.66
CA SER A 526 -2.00 -28.27 -26.27
C SER A 526 -2.73 -26.92 -26.14
N ASN A 527 -3.80 -26.89 -25.34
CA ASN A 527 -4.48 -25.64 -24.99
C ASN A 527 -3.80 -24.91 -23.83
N ALA A 528 -2.46 -24.87 -23.84
CA ALA A 528 -1.65 -24.31 -22.77
C ALA A 528 -1.38 -22.81 -23.00
N TYR A 529 -1.48 -22.02 -21.93
CA TYR A 529 -1.26 -20.57 -21.94
C TYR A 529 -0.40 -20.17 -20.75
N LEU A 530 0.45 -19.16 -20.95
CA LEU A 530 1.22 -18.49 -19.90
C LEU A 530 0.56 -17.16 -19.53
N LEU A 531 0.48 -16.84 -18.24
CA LEU A 531 0.08 -15.52 -17.74
C LEU A 531 1.33 -14.66 -17.50
N LEU A 532 1.54 -13.67 -18.37
CA LEU A 532 2.70 -12.77 -18.28
C LEU A 532 2.44 -11.60 -17.32
N ALA A 533 1.22 -11.08 -17.29
CA ALA A 533 0.79 -9.98 -16.42
C ALA A 533 -0.72 -10.00 -16.18
N GLU A 534 -1.15 -9.47 -15.03
CA GLU A 534 -2.55 -9.18 -14.72
C GLU A 534 -2.62 -7.83 -13.97
N GLY A 535 -3.56 -6.97 -14.35
CA GLY A 535 -3.73 -5.64 -13.77
C GLY A 535 -5.14 -5.09 -13.98
N ARG A 536 -5.49 -4.00 -13.31
CA ARG A 536 -6.74 -3.26 -13.61
C ARG A 536 -6.74 -2.73 -15.04
N VAL A 537 -5.60 -2.20 -15.47
CA VAL A 537 -5.37 -1.69 -16.83
C VAL A 537 -3.96 -2.10 -17.27
N ILE A 538 -3.84 -2.54 -18.52
CA ILE A 538 -2.59 -2.88 -19.20
C ILE A 538 -2.55 -2.09 -20.52
N GLU A 539 -1.54 -1.25 -20.69
CA GLU A 539 -1.37 -0.39 -21.86
C GLU A 539 -0.10 -0.79 -22.61
N GLN A 540 -0.16 -0.89 -23.93
CA GLN A 540 1.04 -1.12 -24.73
C GLN A 540 1.88 0.15 -24.77
N THR A 541 3.19 0.03 -24.57
CA THR A 541 4.13 1.17 -24.62
C THR A 541 4.72 1.33 -26.02
N ASN A 542 5.20 2.54 -26.36
CA ASN A 542 5.79 2.85 -27.67
C ASN A 542 7.00 1.94 -28.02
N GLY A 543 7.68 1.39 -27.01
CA GLY A 543 8.80 0.46 -27.18
C GLY A 543 8.40 -1.02 -27.36
N GLY A 544 7.12 -1.32 -27.58
CA GLY A 544 6.62 -2.70 -27.76
C GLY A 544 6.45 -3.49 -26.46
N GLY A 545 6.63 -2.85 -25.30
CA GLY A 545 6.35 -3.40 -23.99
C GLY A 545 4.94 -3.09 -23.51
N TYR A 546 4.72 -3.24 -22.20
CA TYR A 546 3.44 -2.97 -21.54
C TYR A 546 3.63 -2.26 -20.21
N ALA A 547 2.78 -1.26 -19.92
CA ALA A 547 2.59 -0.72 -18.58
C ALA A 547 1.43 -1.45 -17.92
N VAL A 548 1.63 -1.99 -16.72
CA VAL A 548 0.70 -2.92 -16.08
C VAL A 548 0.16 -2.35 -14.77
N ASP A 549 -1.11 -2.65 -14.53
CA ASP A 549 -1.90 -2.26 -13.35
C ASP A 549 -1.85 -0.76 -13.10
N ASP A 550 -2.24 0.01 -14.12
CA ASP A 550 -2.25 1.48 -14.07
C ASP A 550 -0.84 2.02 -13.75
N LYS A 551 0.13 1.62 -14.58
CA LYS A 551 1.56 2.00 -14.50
C LYS A 551 2.15 1.77 -13.11
N SER A 552 1.85 0.61 -12.52
CA SER A 552 2.48 0.15 -11.28
C SER A 552 3.83 -0.54 -11.54
N TYR A 553 3.99 -1.13 -12.72
CA TYR A 553 5.23 -1.69 -13.24
C TYR A 553 5.20 -1.79 -14.78
N TYR A 554 6.35 -2.04 -15.41
CA TYR A 554 6.47 -2.31 -16.84
C TYR A 554 6.90 -3.75 -17.11
N ILE A 555 6.39 -4.30 -18.22
CA ILE A 555 7.00 -5.39 -18.97
C ILE A 555 7.73 -4.79 -20.16
N GLU A 556 9.04 -4.97 -20.24
CA GLU A 556 9.87 -4.46 -21.34
C GLU A 556 10.65 -5.58 -22.03
N ASN A 557 11.16 -5.29 -23.24
CA ASN A 557 12.00 -6.21 -24.00
C ASN A 557 11.37 -7.60 -24.13
N LEU A 558 10.06 -7.65 -24.42
CA LEU A 558 9.30 -8.88 -24.50
C LEU A 558 9.65 -9.64 -25.77
N GLU A 559 10.43 -10.70 -25.62
CA GLU A 559 10.80 -11.67 -26.64
C GLU A 559 9.92 -12.92 -26.46
N THR A 560 9.10 -13.25 -27.47
CA THR A 560 8.08 -14.32 -27.39
C THR A 560 8.32 -15.46 -28.37
N GLY A 561 9.52 -15.57 -28.94
CA GLY A 561 9.84 -16.58 -29.94
C GLY A 561 8.91 -16.54 -31.17
N GLY A 562 8.39 -15.36 -31.53
CA GLY A 562 7.48 -15.16 -32.66
C GLY A 562 5.99 -15.42 -32.36
N VAL A 563 5.62 -15.76 -31.12
CA VAL A 563 4.22 -15.92 -30.72
C VAL A 563 3.63 -14.56 -30.32
N LYS A 564 2.45 -14.22 -30.82
CA LYS A 564 1.79 -12.96 -30.48
C LYS A 564 1.11 -13.03 -29.10
N PRO A 565 1.40 -12.12 -28.16
CA PRO A 565 0.66 -12.00 -26.91
C PRO A 565 -0.82 -11.64 -27.13
N ILE A 566 -1.67 -12.08 -26.23
CA ILE A 566 -3.11 -11.81 -26.23
C ILE A 566 -3.42 -10.97 -24.99
N LEU A 567 -3.93 -9.75 -25.20
CA LEU A 567 -4.53 -8.95 -24.14
C LEU A 567 -6.01 -9.29 -24.04
N ARG A 568 -6.47 -9.72 -22.86
CA ARG A 568 -7.86 -10.13 -22.61
C ARG A 568 -8.39 -9.57 -21.29
N LEU A 569 -9.70 -9.70 -21.09
CA LEU A 569 -10.38 -9.39 -19.83
C LEU A 569 -10.79 -10.70 -19.14
N ASP A 570 -10.56 -10.79 -17.83
CA ASP A 570 -10.96 -11.91 -16.98
C ASP A 570 -11.38 -11.36 -15.60
N ASN A 571 -12.64 -11.60 -15.20
CA ASN A 571 -13.22 -11.10 -13.94
C ASN A 571 -12.93 -9.61 -13.65
N GLY A 572 -13.08 -8.75 -14.66
CA GLY A 572 -12.88 -7.29 -14.52
C GLY A 572 -11.42 -6.84 -14.48
N ARG A 573 -10.45 -7.76 -14.64
CA ARG A 573 -9.02 -7.44 -14.75
C ARG A 573 -8.50 -7.77 -16.15
N GLN A 574 -7.56 -6.96 -16.62
CA GLN A 574 -6.86 -7.24 -17.87
C GLN A 574 -5.71 -8.23 -17.63
N GLN A 575 -5.55 -9.17 -18.55
CA GLN A 575 -4.48 -10.17 -18.55
C GLN A 575 -3.72 -10.14 -19.87
N LEU A 576 -2.40 -10.15 -19.78
CA LEU A 576 -1.51 -10.41 -20.91
C LEU A 576 -1.12 -11.89 -20.87
N ILE A 577 -1.65 -12.68 -21.80
CA ILE A 577 -1.38 -14.11 -21.89
C ILE A 577 -0.62 -14.47 -23.17
N LEU A 578 0.10 -15.58 -23.16
CA LEU A 578 0.81 -16.10 -24.32
C LEU A 578 0.46 -17.57 -24.56
N PRO A 579 -0.02 -17.96 -25.75
CA PRO A 579 -0.32 -19.35 -26.04
C PRO A 579 0.97 -20.16 -26.27
N VAL A 580 1.02 -21.39 -25.77
CA VAL A 580 2.17 -22.30 -25.94
C VAL A 580 1.94 -23.13 -27.20
N GLN A 581 2.21 -22.54 -28.36
CA GLN A 581 1.88 -23.13 -29.68
C GLN A 581 3.05 -23.84 -30.38
N LYS A 582 4.21 -23.95 -29.72
CA LYS A 582 5.41 -24.57 -30.25
C LYS A 582 5.87 -25.70 -29.34
N ASP A 583 6.53 -26.69 -29.92
CA ASP A 583 7.13 -27.81 -29.18
C ASP A 583 8.11 -27.33 -28.11
N THR A 584 8.86 -26.28 -28.44
CA THR A 584 9.71 -25.55 -27.50
C THR A 584 9.50 -24.05 -27.70
N LEU A 585 9.24 -23.34 -26.61
CA LEU A 585 9.06 -21.89 -26.62
C LEU A 585 9.88 -21.27 -25.48
N THR A 586 10.76 -20.33 -25.84
CA THR A 586 11.50 -19.50 -24.90
C THR A 586 10.92 -18.09 -24.91
N ILE A 587 10.50 -17.62 -23.73
CA ILE A 587 9.98 -16.28 -23.50
C ILE A 587 10.97 -15.56 -22.61
N LYS A 588 11.31 -14.32 -22.96
CA LYS A 588 12.19 -13.48 -22.14
C LYS A 588 11.62 -12.08 -22.07
N TYR A 589 11.61 -11.50 -20.88
CA TYR A 589 11.17 -10.13 -20.68
C TYR A 589 11.74 -9.55 -19.40
N ASN A 590 11.72 -8.22 -19.32
CA ASN A 590 12.10 -7.48 -18.12
C ASN A 590 10.86 -7.05 -17.34
N ILE A 591 10.94 -7.09 -16.02
CA ILE A 591 9.96 -6.53 -15.08
C ILE A 591 10.64 -5.34 -14.41
N ILE A 592 10.10 -4.14 -14.65
CA ILE A 592 10.64 -2.86 -14.17
C ILE A 592 9.61 -2.23 -13.23
N TRP A 593 9.99 -1.86 -12.02
CA TRP A 593 9.05 -1.28 -11.06
C TRP A 593 9.62 -0.11 -10.27
#